data_AF-A0A2N2JKF6-F1
#
_entry.id   AF-A0A2N2JKF6-F1
#
_cell.length_a   1.000
_cell.length_b   1.000
_cell.length_c   1.000
_cell.angle_alpha   90.00
_cell.angle_beta   90.00
_cell.angle_gamma   90.00
#
_symmetry.space_group_name_H-M   'P 1'
#
loop_
_entity.id
_entity.type
_entity.pdbx_description
1 polymer ?
#
loop_
_entity_poly.entity_id
_entity_poly.type
_entity_poly.pdbx_seq_one_letter_code
_entity_poly.pdbx_strand_id
1 'polypeptide(L)'
;MDVVQGHSCRRSSRRHPERRLLHSPPRPKAPTDLFVALTPERVLDAVEASGVRAAAGCFPLNSYENRVYLVRLTDGGQLIAKFYRPRRWSRGQILEEHRLLDDLAAAEIPVCGVLPFPDGETLKSICGVPYALFEYRPGRPVGDPDDVLLERVAMMAARIHAVGARGSFATRRTLTAADWIRGPVATLLSSRLVPSNLRGRYQDAAEHIADAADARLSGLTQLRLHGDLHRGNLLLHDGVLQVLDLDDACTGPAIQDLWLMLSGSPDDRARQLGVLIAAYERFRPFDRRELTALDVLPAMRRIHYAGWIARRWHDPLFPRTWPDYAEPAFWAQEVGEIEAIARALPLRPRAPQAVGEEGDADFRVDHGDDTWSEELTQKDYFWDLE
;
A
#
# COMPACT_ATOMS: atom_id res chain seq x y z
N MET A 1 105.12 -12.86 -12.49
CA MET A 1 105.03 -11.58 -11.77
C MET A 1 103.63 -11.04 -12.04
N ASP A 2 102.67 -10.96 -11.13
CA ASP A 2 102.50 -11.34 -9.73
C ASP A 2 101.03 -11.00 -9.40
N VAL A 3 100.40 -11.76 -8.49
CA VAL A 3 99.29 -11.37 -7.57
C VAL A 3 97.94 -10.96 -8.23
N VAL A 4 96.82 -11.71 -8.16
CA VAL A 4 95.97 -12.23 -7.05
C VAL A 4 95.12 -11.17 -6.30
N GLN A 5 93.78 -11.37 -6.41
CA GLN A 5 92.66 -11.06 -5.48
C GLN A 5 91.96 -9.68 -5.38
N GLY A 6 90.62 -9.77 -5.38
CA GLY A 6 89.71 -8.79 -4.75
C GLY A 6 88.25 -8.89 -5.22
N HIS A 7 87.41 -9.65 -4.49
CA HIS A 7 85.97 -9.82 -4.75
C HIS A 7 85.13 -8.56 -4.40
N SER A 8 84.06 -8.28 -5.15
CA SER A 8 82.87 -7.61 -4.63
C SER A 8 81.62 -7.91 -5.46
N CYS A 9 80.70 -8.66 -4.87
CA CYS A 9 79.37 -8.96 -5.37
C CYS A 9 78.48 -7.71 -5.24
N ARG A 10 77.94 -7.17 -6.33
CA ARG A 10 76.86 -6.16 -6.30
C ARG A 10 75.65 -6.65 -7.08
N ARG A 11 74.61 -7.01 -6.31
CA ARG A 11 73.27 -7.36 -6.80
C ARG A 11 72.60 -6.15 -7.45
N SER A 12 72.05 -6.36 -8.65
CA SER A 12 71.17 -5.42 -9.34
C SER A 12 69.80 -5.34 -8.64
N SER A 13 69.38 -4.16 -8.21
CA SER A 13 67.97 -3.89 -7.88
C SER A 13 67.35 -3.02 -8.97
N ARG A 14 66.61 -3.67 -9.89
CA ARG A 14 65.67 -2.99 -10.78
C ARG A 14 64.45 -2.60 -9.95
N ARG A 15 64.20 -1.30 -9.80
CA ARG A 15 62.99 -0.76 -9.17
C ARG A 15 61.80 -0.98 -10.11
N HIS A 16 60.80 -1.73 -9.66
CA HIS A 16 59.47 -1.78 -10.28
C HIS A 16 58.72 -0.48 -10.01
N PRO A 17 57.96 0.09 -10.97
CA PRO A 17 57.07 1.19 -10.70
C PRO A 17 55.79 0.67 -10.04
N GLU A 18 55.48 1.19 -8.84
CA GLU A 18 54.23 0.94 -8.13
C GLU A 18 53.04 1.51 -8.93
N ARG A 19 52.12 0.62 -9.32
CA ARG A 19 50.79 1.02 -9.81
C ARG A 19 49.99 1.59 -8.64
N ARG A 20 49.84 2.92 -8.58
CA ARG A 20 48.78 3.55 -7.78
C ARG A 20 47.43 3.08 -8.30
N LEU A 21 46.72 2.30 -7.49
CA LEU A 21 45.30 2.04 -7.65
C LEU A 21 44.56 3.36 -7.41
N LEU A 22 44.20 4.04 -8.50
CA LEU A 22 43.23 5.14 -8.47
C LEU A 22 41.91 4.55 -7.95
N HIS A 23 41.60 4.77 -6.67
CA HIS A 23 40.27 4.57 -6.14
C HIS A 23 39.34 5.52 -6.90
N SER A 24 38.51 4.96 -7.77
CA SER A 24 37.37 5.70 -8.30
C SER A 24 36.51 6.12 -7.11
N PRO A 25 36.05 7.38 -7.02
CA PRO A 25 35.14 7.77 -5.95
C PRO A 25 33.90 6.86 -6.02
N PRO A 26 33.32 6.46 -4.87
CA PRO A 26 32.11 5.67 -4.86
C PRO A 26 31.05 6.39 -5.69
N ARG A 27 30.40 5.65 -6.61
CA ARG A 27 29.28 6.20 -7.38
C ARG A 27 28.28 6.82 -6.39
N PRO A 28 27.71 8.00 -6.68
CA PRO A 28 26.65 8.54 -5.86
C PRO A 28 25.54 7.48 -5.76
N LYS A 29 25.23 7.07 -4.54
CA LYS A 29 24.19 6.05 -4.27
C LYS A 29 22.89 6.51 -4.89
N ALA A 30 22.18 5.62 -5.59
CA ALA A 30 20.87 5.97 -6.11
C ALA A 30 19.91 6.28 -4.95
N PRO A 31 18.88 7.13 -5.13
CA PRO A 31 17.90 7.41 -4.08
C PRO A 31 17.28 6.15 -3.46
N THR A 32 17.12 5.07 -4.26
CA THR A 32 16.67 3.75 -3.80
C THR A 32 17.65 3.09 -2.84
N ASP A 33 18.96 3.21 -3.08
CA ASP A 33 20.01 2.69 -2.18
C ASP A 33 20.08 3.48 -0.86
N LEU A 34 19.64 4.75 -0.88
CA LEU A 34 19.58 5.62 0.29
C LEU A 34 18.30 5.41 1.11
N PHE A 35 17.18 5.04 0.47
CA PHE A 35 15.96 4.61 1.15
C PHE A 35 16.18 3.33 1.98
N VAL A 36 17.04 2.44 1.48
CA VAL A 36 17.50 1.24 2.22
C VAL A 36 18.52 1.60 3.32
N ALA A 37 19.13 2.78 3.26
CA ALA A 37 20.20 3.24 4.16
C ALA A 37 19.82 4.51 4.97
N LEU A 38 18.53 4.70 5.29
CA LEU A 38 18.07 5.73 6.23
C LEU A 38 18.59 5.37 7.63
N THR A 39 19.59 6.11 8.10
CA THR A 39 20.14 5.93 9.46
C THR A 39 19.33 6.74 10.47
N PRO A 40 19.30 6.36 11.76
CA PRO A 40 18.64 7.13 12.80
C PRO A 40 19.06 8.60 12.81
N GLU A 41 20.34 8.90 12.58
CA GLU A 41 20.87 10.28 12.57
C GLU A 41 20.19 11.10 11.47
N ARG A 42 20.03 10.54 10.27
CA ARG A 42 19.35 11.23 9.15
C ARG A 42 17.86 11.45 9.42
N VAL A 43 17.23 10.53 10.14
CA VAL A 43 15.83 10.69 10.55
C VAL A 43 15.71 11.87 11.51
N LEU A 44 16.61 11.96 12.49
CA LEU A 44 16.66 13.06 13.45
C LEU A 44 16.98 14.38 12.75
N ASP A 45 17.98 14.43 11.87
CA ASP A 45 18.32 15.63 11.06
C ASP A 45 17.11 16.13 10.25
N ALA A 46 16.35 15.21 9.64
CA ALA A 46 15.15 15.54 8.87
C ALA A 46 14.04 16.13 9.76
N VAL A 47 13.86 15.58 10.96
CA VAL A 47 12.91 16.13 11.93
C VAL A 47 13.36 17.49 12.44
N GLU A 48 14.63 17.66 12.78
CA GLU A 48 15.14 18.93 13.31
C GLU A 48 15.13 20.07 12.28
N ALA A 49 15.21 19.74 10.98
CA ALA A 49 15.00 20.69 9.90
C ALA A 49 13.59 21.33 9.89
N SER A 50 12.62 20.75 10.60
CA SER A 50 11.29 21.36 10.80
C SER A 50 11.22 22.37 11.94
N GLY A 51 12.34 22.64 12.63
CA GLY A 51 12.40 23.60 13.73
C GLY A 51 12.01 23.03 15.10
N VAL A 52 11.67 21.74 15.18
CA VAL A 52 11.50 21.03 16.47
C VAL A 52 12.82 20.38 16.90
N ARG A 53 12.98 20.12 18.19
CA ARG A 53 14.16 19.40 18.71
C ARG A 53 13.80 17.96 19.02
N ALA A 54 14.49 17.03 18.38
CA ALA A 54 14.29 15.61 18.65
C ALA A 54 14.97 15.23 19.99
N ALA A 55 14.31 14.39 20.77
CA ALA A 55 14.94 13.70 21.89
C ALA A 55 15.89 12.63 21.37
N ALA A 56 16.73 12.06 22.24
CA ALA A 56 17.65 11.01 21.85
C ALA A 56 16.90 9.75 21.38
N GLY A 57 16.81 9.58 20.05
CA GLY A 57 16.35 8.36 19.39
C GLY A 57 15.05 8.49 18.59
N CYS A 58 14.93 7.61 17.59
CA CYS A 58 13.73 7.39 16.80
C CYS A 58 13.41 5.89 16.77
N PHE A 59 12.13 5.53 16.78
CA PHE A 59 11.68 4.14 16.78
C PHE A 59 11.07 3.82 15.42
N PRO A 60 11.61 2.86 14.65
CA PRO A 60 10.98 2.43 13.41
C PRO A 60 9.62 1.77 13.72
N LEU A 61 8.60 2.13 12.95
CA LEU A 61 7.29 1.48 12.97
C LEU A 61 7.18 0.46 11.82
N ASN A 62 6.29 -0.52 11.95
CA ASN A 62 6.10 -1.49 10.87
C ASN A 62 5.47 -0.80 9.66
N SER A 63 6.23 -0.74 8.56
CA SER A 63 5.77 -0.26 7.26
C SER A 63 6.69 -0.80 6.18
N TYR A 64 6.12 -1.58 5.26
CA TYR A 64 6.87 -2.20 4.17
C TYR A 64 7.11 -1.25 3.00
N GLU A 65 6.16 -0.35 2.76
CA GLU A 65 6.23 0.58 1.64
C GLU A 65 7.17 1.74 1.95
N ASN A 66 6.82 2.51 2.97
CA ASN A 66 7.50 3.72 3.40
C ASN A 66 8.37 3.42 4.63
N ARG A 67 9.38 4.24 4.92
CA ARG A 67 10.05 4.16 6.24
C ARG A 67 9.35 5.12 7.18
N VAL A 68 8.76 4.59 8.23
CA VAL A 68 7.98 5.37 9.20
C VAL A 68 8.65 5.27 10.56
N TYR A 69 8.85 6.41 11.21
CA TYR A 69 9.50 6.49 12.51
C TYR A 69 8.67 7.30 13.48
N LEU A 70 8.50 6.78 14.69
CA LEU A 70 8.06 7.55 15.84
C LEU A 70 9.26 8.31 16.41
N VAL A 71 9.16 9.63 16.49
CA VAL A 71 10.21 10.49 17.05
C VAL A 71 9.67 11.18 18.29
N ARG A 72 10.41 11.06 19.39
CA ARG A 72 10.14 11.79 20.63
C ARG A 72 10.82 13.15 20.54
N LEU A 73 10.18 14.17 21.09
CA LEU A 73 10.70 15.54 21.13
C LEU A 73 11.21 15.88 22.53
N THR A 74 12.10 16.88 22.62
CA THR A 74 12.70 17.28 23.92
C THR A 74 11.70 17.88 24.90
N ASP A 75 10.57 18.37 24.43
CA ASP A 75 9.48 18.92 25.24
C ASP A 75 8.49 17.84 25.74
N GLY A 76 8.77 16.57 25.45
CA GLY A 76 7.91 15.43 25.79
C GLY A 76 6.89 15.09 24.70
N GLY A 77 6.78 15.88 23.63
CA GLY A 77 5.93 15.61 22.49
C GLY A 77 6.39 14.42 21.65
N GLN A 78 5.53 13.99 20.72
CA GLN A 78 5.81 12.92 19.77
C GLN A 78 5.28 13.29 18.40
N LEU A 79 5.97 12.83 17.35
CA LEU A 79 5.52 12.94 15.97
C LEU A 79 5.89 11.70 15.16
N ILE A 80 5.28 11.57 13.98
CA ILE A 80 5.61 10.54 13.01
C ILE A 80 6.38 11.16 11.85
N ALA A 81 7.55 10.62 11.53
CA ALA A 81 8.31 10.95 10.33
C ALA A 81 8.11 9.86 9.28
N LYS A 82 7.47 10.19 8.15
CA LYS A 82 7.22 9.28 7.03
C LYS A 82 8.12 9.65 5.87
N PHE A 83 8.99 8.73 5.47
CA PHE A 83 9.86 8.84 4.31
C PHE A 83 9.25 8.03 3.17
N TYR A 84 8.82 8.73 2.12
CA TYR A 84 8.15 8.14 0.97
C TYR A 84 9.14 7.34 0.14
N ARG A 85 8.74 6.12 -0.28
CA ARG A 85 9.58 5.32 -1.18
C ARG A 85 9.84 6.09 -2.49
N PRO A 86 11.10 6.34 -2.86
CA PRO A 86 11.42 7.02 -4.10
C PRO A 86 10.81 6.30 -5.31
N ARG A 87 10.27 7.08 -6.25
CA ARG A 87 9.64 6.61 -7.51
C ARG A 87 8.32 5.85 -7.35
N ARG A 88 7.76 5.72 -6.14
CA ARG A 88 6.36 5.26 -5.96
C ARG A 88 5.39 6.37 -6.31
N TRP A 89 5.58 7.52 -5.68
CA TRP A 89 4.75 8.70 -5.85
C TRP A 89 5.57 9.89 -6.32
N SER A 90 4.99 10.67 -7.24
CA SER A 90 5.50 11.98 -7.60
C SER A 90 5.23 12.99 -6.47
N ARG A 91 5.96 14.11 -6.47
CA ARG A 91 5.70 15.22 -5.53
C ARG A 91 4.23 15.69 -5.58
N GLY A 92 3.66 15.78 -6.79
CA GLY A 92 2.27 16.19 -6.99
C GLY A 92 1.28 15.24 -6.31
N GLN A 93 1.48 13.94 -6.47
CA GLN A 93 0.65 12.91 -5.83
C GLN A 93 0.75 12.96 -4.31
N ILE A 94 1.95 13.09 -3.74
CA ILE A 94 2.11 13.20 -2.28
C ILE A 94 1.38 14.44 -1.75
N LEU A 95 1.52 15.59 -2.42
CA LEU A 95 0.81 16.81 -2.02
C LEU A 95 -0.71 16.71 -2.18
N GLU A 96 -1.23 15.85 -3.06
CA GLU A 96 -2.67 15.56 -3.12
C GLU A 96 -3.18 14.77 -1.91
N GLU A 97 -2.38 13.85 -1.36
CA GLU A 97 -2.69 13.19 -0.07
C GLU A 97 -2.71 14.20 1.07
N HIS A 98 -1.73 15.10 1.13
CA HIS A 98 -1.68 16.13 2.17
C HIS A 98 -2.92 17.05 2.11
N ARG A 99 -3.32 17.48 0.91
CA ARG A 99 -4.54 18.29 0.74
C ARG A 99 -5.80 17.53 1.16
N LEU A 100 -5.89 16.22 0.88
CA LEU A 100 -7.02 15.43 1.35
C LEU A 100 -7.01 15.33 2.88
N LEU A 101 -5.85 15.11 3.51
CA LEU A 101 -5.72 15.13 4.97
C LEU A 101 -6.16 16.46 5.58
N ASP A 102 -5.75 17.59 4.98
CA ASP A 102 -6.18 18.92 5.41
C ASP A 102 -7.70 19.11 5.27
N ASP A 103 -8.28 18.70 4.13
CA ASP A 103 -9.73 18.74 3.90
C ASP A 103 -10.51 17.90 4.93
N LEU A 104 -9.98 16.71 5.29
CA LEU A 104 -10.58 15.80 6.26
C LEU A 104 -10.48 16.36 7.68
N ALA A 105 -9.31 16.89 8.06
CA ALA A 105 -9.10 17.53 9.35
C ALA A 105 -10.00 18.76 9.52
N ALA A 106 -10.14 19.59 8.48
CA ALA A 106 -11.06 20.74 8.47
C ALA A 106 -12.54 20.34 8.60
N ALA A 107 -12.88 19.10 8.25
CA ALA A 107 -14.21 18.51 8.45
C ALA A 107 -14.35 17.72 9.77
N GLU A 108 -13.40 17.91 10.69
CA GLU A 108 -13.34 17.26 12.01
C GLU A 108 -13.37 15.72 11.92
N ILE A 109 -12.78 15.17 10.85
CA ILE A 109 -12.59 13.72 10.71
C ILE A 109 -11.27 13.37 11.44
N PRO A 110 -11.26 12.40 12.37
CA PRO A 110 -10.07 12.05 13.14
C PRO A 110 -9.01 11.35 12.28
N VAL A 111 -8.19 12.13 11.58
CA VAL A 111 -7.03 11.67 10.79
C VAL A 111 -5.72 12.14 11.44
N CYS A 112 -4.60 11.53 11.04
CA CYS A 112 -3.27 12.05 11.37
C CYS A 112 -2.90 13.22 10.45
N GLY A 113 -3.00 14.46 10.97
CA GLY A 113 -2.68 15.67 10.21
C GLY A 113 -1.20 15.77 9.82
N VAL A 114 -0.93 16.41 8.69
CA VAL A 114 0.45 16.69 8.25
C VAL A 114 0.94 17.96 8.93
N LEU A 115 2.14 17.92 9.49
CA LEU A 115 2.76 19.06 10.16
C LEU A 115 3.52 19.91 9.13
N PRO A 116 3.23 21.22 9.03
CA PRO A 116 3.98 22.10 8.15
C PRO A 116 5.38 22.38 8.70
N PHE A 117 6.33 22.54 7.79
CA PHE A 117 7.67 23.04 8.06
C PHE A 117 7.63 24.57 8.29
N PRO A 118 8.71 25.20 8.80
CA PRO A 118 8.72 26.64 9.09
C PRO A 118 8.42 27.56 7.90
N ASP A 119 8.62 27.08 6.67
CA ASP A 119 8.28 27.81 5.45
C ASP A 119 6.86 27.53 4.92
N GLY A 120 6.05 26.79 5.69
CA GLY A 120 4.66 26.45 5.36
C GLY A 120 4.51 25.29 4.38
N GLU A 121 5.59 24.76 3.82
CA GLU A 121 5.49 23.53 3.03
C GLU A 121 5.27 22.32 3.95
N THR A 122 4.72 21.24 3.40
CA THR A 122 4.47 19.98 4.13
C THR A 122 5.35 18.83 3.67
N LEU A 123 6.11 19.01 2.58
CA LEU A 123 6.88 17.94 1.92
C LEU A 123 8.28 18.42 1.59
N LYS A 124 9.28 17.82 2.23
CA LYS A 124 10.70 18.10 2.02
C LYS A 124 11.40 16.91 1.41
N SER A 125 12.70 17.07 1.14
CA SER A 125 13.55 15.96 0.75
C SER A 125 14.83 15.98 1.56
N ILE A 126 15.28 14.80 1.97
CA ILE A 126 16.61 14.58 2.55
C ILE A 126 17.31 13.50 1.75
N CYS A 127 18.53 13.79 1.28
CA CYS A 127 19.30 12.87 0.44
C CYS A 127 18.52 12.32 -0.79
N GLY A 128 17.61 13.11 -1.36
CA GLY A 128 16.77 12.69 -2.50
C GLY A 128 15.58 11.79 -2.13
N VAL A 129 15.32 11.56 -0.85
CA VAL A 129 14.13 10.85 -0.34
C VAL A 129 13.09 11.89 0.09
N PRO A 130 11.87 11.90 -0.47
CA PRO A 130 10.81 12.78 0.00
C PRO A 130 10.33 12.37 1.40
N TYR A 131 10.03 13.33 2.27
CA TYR A 131 9.50 13.05 3.60
C TYR A 131 8.55 14.14 4.10
N ALA A 132 7.66 13.73 4.98
CA ALA A 132 6.72 14.60 5.68
C ALA A 132 6.62 14.19 7.16
N LEU A 133 6.18 15.13 7.98
CA LEU A 133 5.96 14.93 9.41
C LEU A 133 4.47 14.91 9.67
N PHE A 134 4.02 14.04 10.56
CA PHE A 134 2.61 13.85 10.88
C PHE A 134 2.41 13.91 12.39
N GLU A 135 1.22 14.35 12.79
CA GLU A 135 0.77 14.26 14.16
C GLU A 135 0.86 12.81 14.67
N TYR A 136 1.43 12.63 15.86
CA TYR A 136 1.30 11.37 16.56
C TYR A 136 -0.09 11.26 17.17
N ARG A 137 -0.78 10.14 16.87
CA ARG A 137 -2.07 9.81 17.48
C ARG A 137 -1.93 8.52 18.30
N PRO A 138 -2.22 8.54 19.61
CA PRO A 138 -2.23 7.34 20.42
C PRO A 138 -3.45 6.49 20.09
N GLY A 139 -3.34 5.18 20.24
CA GLY A 139 -4.46 4.26 20.07
C GLY A 139 -3.99 2.83 19.88
N ARG A 140 -4.93 1.90 19.92
CA ARG A 140 -4.70 0.49 19.59
C ARG A 140 -5.36 0.17 18.26
N PRO A 141 -4.75 -0.66 17.40
CA PRO A 141 -5.44 -1.19 16.23
C PRO A 141 -6.77 -1.80 16.64
N VAL A 142 -7.79 -1.61 15.80
CA VAL A 142 -9.09 -2.23 16.05
C VAL A 142 -9.00 -3.75 15.84
N GLY A 143 -9.75 -4.51 16.64
CA GLY A 143 -9.83 -5.96 16.54
C GLY A 143 -10.72 -6.43 15.38
N ASP A 144 -11.13 -7.69 15.44
CA ASP A 144 -12.14 -8.21 14.52
C ASP A 144 -13.46 -7.43 14.66
N PRO A 145 -14.09 -7.05 13.54
CA PRO A 145 -15.23 -6.15 13.58
C PRO A 145 -16.51 -6.86 14.02
N ASP A 146 -17.11 -6.37 15.11
CA ASP A 146 -18.51 -6.58 15.43
C ASP A 146 -19.40 -5.56 14.70
N ASP A 147 -20.71 -5.74 14.77
CA ASP A 147 -21.67 -4.87 14.09
C ASP A 147 -21.54 -3.41 14.55
N VAL A 148 -21.18 -3.17 15.82
CA VAL A 148 -20.96 -1.81 16.36
C VAL A 148 -19.76 -1.14 15.70
N LEU A 149 -18.63 -1.86 15.56
CA LEU A 149 -17.47 -1.33 14.86
C LEU A 149 -17.78 -1.11 13.37
N LEU A 150 -18.49 -2.03 12.72
CA LEU A 150 -18.90 -1.86 11.32
C LEU A 150 -19.75 -0.60 11.12
N GLU A 151 -20.75 -0.36 11.98
CA GLU A 151 -21.56 0.86 11.89
C GLU A 151 -20.68 2.12 11.99
N ARG A 152 -19.74 2.14 12.95
CA ARG A 152 -18.84 3.27 13.17
C ARG A 152 -17.90 3.50 12.00
N VAL A 153 -17.37 2.43 11.40
CA VAL A 153 -16.50 2.50 10.22
C VAL A 153 -17.28 2.98 9.00
N ALA A 154 -18.49 2.47 8.78
CA ALA A 154 -19.37 2.91 7.71
C ALA A 154 -19.72 4.41 7.81
N MET A 155 -20.06 4.88 9.01
CA MET A 155 -20.29 6.31 9.26
C MET A 155 -19.02 7.14 9.00
N MET A 156 -17.85 6.64 9.40
CA MET A 156 -16.57 7.30 9.13
C MET A 156 -16.29 7.38 7.62
N ALA A 157 -16.42 6.27 6.90
CA ALA A 157 -16.27 6.20 5.45
C ALA A 157 -17.23 7.16 4.74
N ALA A 158 -18.49 7.23 5.16
CA ALA A 158 -19.46 8.17 4.59
C ALA A 158 -19.03 9.64 4.77
N ARG A 159 -18.47 10.00 5.93
CA ARG A 159 -17.92 11.34 6.19
C ARG A 159 -16.69 11.62 5.32
N ILE A 160 -15.76 10.66 5.21
CA ILE A 160 -14.59 10.76 4.32
C ILE A 160 -15.06 10.98 2.88
N HIS A 161 -16.00 10.18 2.39
CA HIS A 161 -16.54 10.27 1.04
C HIS A 161 -17.31 11.56 0.77
N ALA A 162 -17.99 12.12 1.78
CA ALA A 162 -18.65 13.42 1.67
C ALA A 162 -17.64 14.56 1.47
N VAL A 163 -16.46 14.49 2.10
CA VAL A 163 -15.33 15.40 1.83
C VAL A 163 -14.66 15.08 0.49
N GLY A 164 -14.49 13.79 0.21
CA GLY A 164 -13.88 13.29 -1.02
C GLY A 164 -14.62 13.76 -2.27
N ALA A 165 -15.95 13.87 -2.21
CA ALA A 165 -16.81 14.37 -3.28
C ALA A 165 -16.68 15.87 -3.57
N ARG A 166 -16.05 16.66 -2.68
CA ARG A 166 -15.92 18.13 -2.85
C ARG A 166 -14.87 18.54 -3.88
N GLY A 167 -14.04 17.59 -4.32
CA GLY A 167 -12.96 17.84 -5.27
C GLY A 167 -12.51 16.54 -5.94
N SER A 168 -11.50 16.66 -6.80
CA SER A 168 -10.93 15.53 -7.54
C SER A 168 -9.42 15.50 -7.38
N PHE A 169 -8.83 14.31 -7.42
CA PHE A 169 -7.40 14.20 -7.67
C PHE A 169 -7.11 14.45 -9.15
N ALA A 170 -6.05 15.21 -9.42
CA ALA A 170 -5.51 15.42 -10.76
C ALA A 170 -4.45 14.37 -11.12
N THR A 171 -3.70 13.86 -10.14
CA THR A 171 -2.54 12.98 -10.40
C THR A 171 -2.53 11.67 -9.63
N ARG A 172 -3.27 11.54 -8.51
CA ARG A 172 -3.43 10.26 -7.81
C ARG A 172 -4.07 9.21 -8.72
N ARG A 173 -3.73 7.95 -8.44
CA ARG A 173 -4.22 6.78 -9.18
C ARG A 173 -5.74 6.70 -9.11
N THR A 174 -6.34 6.15 -10.14
CA THR A 174 -7.78 5.81 -10.17
C THR A 174 -7.90 4.30 -10.13
N LEU A 175 -8.83 3.78 -9.33
CA LEU A 175 -9.13 2.35 -9.25
C LEU A 175 -9.64 1.88 -10.61
N THR A 176 -8.74 1.27 -11.39
CA THR A 176 -8.99 0.80 -12.75
C THR A 176 -8.31 -0.54 -12.97
N ALA A 177 -8.80 -1.34 -13.91
CA ALA A 177 -8.12 -2.58 -14.27
C ALA A 177 -6.73 -2.33 -14.86
N ALA A 178 -6.50 -1.16 -15.49
CA ALA A 178 -5.17 -0.76 -15.96
C ALA A 178 -4.15 -0.69 -14.81
N ASP A 179 -4.48 -0.01 -13.71
CA ASP A 179 -3.57 0.21 -12.58
C ASP A 179 -3.54 -0.96 -11.58
N TRP A 180 -4.64 -1.70 -11.41
CA TRP A 180 -4.75 -2.81 -10.46
C TRP A 180 -4.50 -4.20 -11.06
N ILE A 181 -4.63 -4.37 -12.38
CA ILE A 181 -4.43 -5.67 -13.04
C ILE A 181 -3.35 -5.59 -14.12
N ARG A 182 -3.61 -4.89 -15.23
CA ARG A 182 -2.75 -4.97 -16.43
C ARG A 182 -1.32 -4.48 -16.18
N GLY A 183 -1.14 -3.38 -15.46
CA GLY A 183 0.18 -2.88 -15.05
C GLY A 183 0.93 -3.83 -14.10
N PRO A 184 0.30 -4.30 -13.01
CA PRO A 184 0.84 -5.36 -12.16
C PRO A 184 1.22 -6.65 -12.92
N VAL A 185 0.35 -7.15 -13.81
CA VAL A 185 0.62 -8.32 -14.66
C VAL A 185 1.84 -8.07 -15.55
N ALA A 186 1.92 -6.92 -16.22
CA ALA A 186 3.10 -6.59 -17.03
C ALA A 186 4.40 -6.62 -16.21
N THR A 187 4.35 -6.12 -14.96
CA THR A 187 5.48 -6.23 -14.04
C THR A 187 5.82 -7.70 -13.76
N LEU A 188 4.82 -8.50 -13.38
CA LEU A 188 4.98 -9.92 -13.05
C LEU A 188 5.61 -10.72 -14.18
N LEU A 189 5.10 -10.55 -15.40
CA LEU A 189 5.58 -11.26 -16.59
C LEU A 189 6.99 -10.81 -17.01
N SER A 190 7.38 -9.57 -16.69
CA SER A 190 8.75 -9.08 -16.88
C SER A 190 9.73 -9.59 -15.81
N SER A 191 9.22 -10.05 -14.66
CA SER A 191 10.02 -10.57 -13.57
C SER A 191 10.51 -12.01 -13.85
N ARG A 192 11.37 -12.52 -12.97
CA ARG A 192 11.78 -13.94 -12.96
C ARG A 192 10.96 -14.80 -12.00
N LEU A 193 10.00 -14.20 -11.28
CA LEU A 193 9.20 -14.91 -10.28
C LEU A 193 8.25 -15.89 -10.95
N VAL A 194 7.49 -15.44 -11.95
CA VAL A 194 6.54 -16.29 -12.67
C VAL A 194 7.29 -17.25 -13.63
N PRO A 195 7.20 -18.58 -13.44
CA PRO A 195 7.79 -19.56 -14.33
C PRO A 195 7.29 -19.39 -15.77
N SER A 196 8.18 -19.52 -16.75
CA SER A 196 7.87 -19.22 -18.16
C SER A 196 6.70 -20.02 -18.73
N ASN A 197 6.53 -21.28 -18.28
CA ASN A 197 5.44 -22.16 -18.66
C ASN A 197 4.07 -21.76 -18.09
N LEU A 198 4.02 -20.86 -17.10
CA LEU A 198 2.79 -20.38 -16.46
C LEU A 198 2.35 -18.99 -16.94
N ARG A 199 3.26 -18.24 -17.59
CA ARG A 199 3.04 -16.83 -17.97
C ARG A 199 1.82 -16.60 -18.84
N GLY A 200 1.63 -17.41 -19.88
CA GLY A 200 0.49 -17.28 -20.79
C GLY A 200 -0.84 -17.47 -20.06
N ARG A 201 -0.93 -18.55 -19.28
CA ARG A 201 -2.12 -18.85 -18.45
C ARG A 201 -2.45 -17.75 -17.46
N TYR A 202 -1.45 -17.22 -16.76
CA TYR A 202 -1.65 -16.09 -15.83
C TYR A 202 -2.14 -14.84 -16.57
N GLN A 203 -1.53 -14.52 -17.71
CA GLN A 203 -1.89 -13.36 -18.51
C GLN A 203 -3.33 -13.45 -19.02
N ASP A 204 -3.72 -14.59 -19.60
CA ASP A 204 -5.05 -14.78 -20.18
C ASP A 204 -6.14 -14.69 -19.10
N ALA A 205 -5.93 -15.35 -17.96
CA ALA A 205 -6.88 -15.31 -16.85
C ALA A 205 -6.98 -13.91 -16.22
N ALA A 206 -5.84 -13.22 -16.04
CA ALA A 206 -5.84 -11.86 -15.51
C ALA A 206 -6.50 -10.86 -16.48
N GLU A 207 -6.34 -11.02 -17.80
CA GLU A 207 -7.00 -10.16 -18.78
C GLU A 207 -8.53 -10.34 -18.76
N HIS A 208 -9.03 -11.57 -18.60
CA HIS A 208 -10.47 -11.82 -18.42
C HIS A 208 -11.01 -11.09 -17.18
N ILE A 209 -10.28 -11.17 -16.06
CA ILE A 209 -10.64 -10.44 -14.82
C ILE A 209 -10.58 -8.93 -15.07
N ALA A 210 -9.60 -8.43 -15.83
CA ALA A 210 -9.46 -7.02 -16.16
C ALA A 210 -10.67 -6.51 -16.96
N ASP A 211 -11.12 -7.26 -17.96
CA ASP A 211 -12.29 -6.91 -18.77
C ASP A 211 -13.58 -6.90 -17.95
N ALA A 212 -13.74 -7.87 -17.05
CA ALA A 212 -14.84 -7.86 -16.09
C ALA A 212 -14.77 -6.63 -15.18
N ALA A 213 -13.60 -6.32 -14.62
CA ALA A 213 -13.40 -5.17 -13.74
C ALA A 213 -13.72 -3.84 -14.44
N ASP A 214 -13.28 -3.65 -15.68
CA ASP A 214 -13.62 -2.47 -16.48
C ASP A 214 -15.14 -2.34 -16.65
N ALA A 215 -15.84 -3.46 -16.89
CA ALA A 215 -17.31 -3.45 -17.02
C ALA A 215 -18.01 -3.10 -15.69
N ARG A 216 -17.53 -3.61 -14.54
CA ARG A 216 -18.14 -3.35 -13.22
C ARG A 216 -17.94 -1.92 -12.74
N LEU A 217 -16.75 -1.37 -13.01
CA LEU A 217 -16.38 -0.03 -12.55
C LEU A 217 -16.92 1.07 -13.47
N SER A 218 -17.31 0.73 -14.69
CA SER A 218 -17.82 1.68 -15.68
C SER A 218 -19.08 2.40 -15.19
N GLY A 219 -19.07 3.73 -15.24
CA GLY A 219 -20.22 4.57 -14.90
C GLY A 219 -20.54 4.68 -13.41
N LEU A 220 -19.71 4.09 -12.54
CA LEU A 220 -19.81 4.30 -11.09
C LEU A 220 -19.32 5.69 -10.70
N THR A 221 -19.91 6.25 -9.65
CA THR A 221 -19.51 7.54 -9.10
C THR A 221 -18.07 7.46 -8.60
N GLN A 222 -17.25 8.44 -8.96
CA GLN A 222 -15.84 8.51 -8.58
C GLN A 222 -15.65 9.54 -7.46
N LEU A 223 -14.95 9.14 -6.40
CA LEU A 223 -14.68 9.95 -5.21
C LEU A 223 -13.19 9.91 -4.88
N ARG A 224 -12.67 10.92 -4.19
CA ARG A 224 -11.40 10.77 -3.47
C ARG A 224 -11.63 9.87 -2.26
N LEU A 225 -10.99 8.71 -2.25
CA LEU A 225 -11.13 7.66 -1.26
C LEU A 225 -9.93 7.61 -0.33
N HIS A 226 -10.08 6.90 0.79
CA HIS A 226 -8.95 6.38 1.54
C HIS A 226 -8.16 5.35 0.72
N GLY A 227 -8.87 4.51 -0.04
CA GLY A 227 -8.29 3.53 -0.98
C GLY A 227 -7.85 2.22 -0.32
N ASP A 228 -7.51 2.26 0.98
CA ASP A 228 -7.11 1.09 1.77
C ASP A 228 -7.71 1.08 3.20
N LEU A 229 -9.02 1.35 3.32
CA LEU A 229 -9.69 1.47 4.62
C LEU A 229 -10.03 0.10 5.23
N HIS A 230 -9.04 -0.55 5.84
CA HIS A 230 -9.23 -1.79 6.59
C HIS A 230 -8.82 -1.60 8.06
N ARG A 231 -9.06 -2.63 8.88
CA ARG A 231 -8.83 -2.57 10.34
C ARG A 231 -7.42 -2.18 10.79
N GLY A 232 -6.39 -2.45 9.97
CA GLY A 232 -5.00 -2.11 10.28
C GLY A 232 -4.74 -0.61 10.23
N ASN A 233 -5.49 0.11 9.39
CA ASN A 233 -5.44 1.56 9.26
C ASN A 233 -6.43 2.28 10.19
N LEU A 234 -6.94 1.58 11.22
CA LEU A 234 -7.88 2.13 12.19
C LEU A 234 -7.35 1.97 13.61
N LEU A 235 -7.29 3.07 14.35
CA LEU A 235 -7.00 3.05 15.79
C LEU A 235 -8.24 3.39 16.60
N LEU A 236 -8.36 2.76 17.77
CA LEU A 236 -9.31 3.13 18.80
C LEU A 236 -8.56 3.72 20.01
N HIS A 237 -8.95 4.92 20.41
CA HIS A 237 -8.41 5.59 21.59
C HIS A 237 -9.52 6.37 22.28
N ASP A 238 -9.73 6.11 23.58
CA ASP A 238 -10.76 6.75 24.41
C ASP A 238 -12.14 6.81 23.74
N GLY A 239 -12.52 5.70 23.10
CA GLY A 239 -13.81 5.58 22.40
C GLY A 239 -13.87 6.29 21.05
N VAL A 240 -12.81 6.96 20.59
CA VAL A 240 -12.73 7.64 19.30
C VAL A 240 -12.00 6.76 18.27
N LEU A 241 -12.63 6.58 17.11
CA LEU A 241 -12.03 5.89 15.96
C LEU A 241 -11.19 6.89 15.18
N GLN A 242 -9.95 6.53 14.88
CA GLN A 242 -8.99 7.35 14.16
C GLN A 242 -8.51 6.62 12.92
N VAL A 243 -8.37 7.35 11.81
CA VAL A 243 -7.98 6.83 10.51
C VAL A 243 -6.51 7.15 10.25
N LEU A 244 -5.74 6.14 9.91
CA LEU A 244 -4.31 6.21 9.60
C LEU A 244 -4.06 6.11 8.10
N ASP A 245 -2.88 6.56 7.68
CA ASP A 245 -2.24 6.28 6.39
C ASP A 245 -3.09 6.40 5.11
N LEU A 246 -3.15 7.62 4.57
CA LEU A 246 -3.72 7.90 3.26
C LEU A 246 -2.71 7.72 2.10
N ASP A 247 -1.64 6.92 2.26
CA ASP A 247 -0.65 6.70 1.19
C ASP A 247 -1.26 6.12 -0.09
N ASP A 248 -2.28 5.28 0.05
CA ASP A 248 -2.99 4.63 -1.06
C ASP A 248 -4.31 5.32 -1.42
N ALA A 249 -4.53 6.55 -0.93
CA ALA A 249 -5.64 7.40 -1.36
C ALA A 249 -5.68 7.49 -2.88
N CYS A 250 -6.86 7.23 -3.43
CA CYS A 250 -7.09 7.09 -4.85
C CYS A 250 -8.46 7.62 -5.25
N THR A 251 -8.70 7.72 -6.55
CA THR A 251 -10.04 7.98 -7.07
C THR A 251 -10.76 6.66 -7.30
N GLY A 252 -11.99 6.49 -6.80
CA GLY A 252 -12.76 5.26 -7.00
C GLY A 252 -14.19 5.30 -6.48
N PRO A 253 -14.95 4.19 -6.60
CA PRO A 253 -16.27 4.02 -6.02
C PRO A 253 -16.22 3.81 -4.51
N ALA A 254 -17.25 4.25 -3.78
CA ALA A 254 -17.32 4.17 -2.33
C ALA A 254 -17.17 2.75 -1.77
N ILE A 255 -17.63 1.73 -2.51
CA ILE A 255 -17.54 0.33 -2.11
C ILE A 255 -16.10 -0.11 -1.79
N GLN A 256 -15.09 0.51 -2.42
CA GLN A 256 -13.67 0.21 -2.21
C GLN A 256 -13.24 0.37 -0.74
N ASP A 257 -13.77 1.37 -0.03
CA ASP A 257 -13.46 1.63 1.37
C ASP A 257 -14.38 0.89 2.34
N LEU A 258 -15.34 0.09 1.84
CA LEU A 258 -16.29 -0.66 2.66
C LEU A 258 -16.02 -2.17 2.65
N TRP A 259 -15.76 -2.75 1.47
CA TRP A 259 -15.63 -4.22 1.35
C TRP A 259 -14.42 -4.77 2.11
N LEU A 260 -13.40 -3.94 2.34
CA LEU A 260 -12.18 -4.30 3.05
C LEU A 260 -12.41 -4.64 4.53
N MET A 261 -13.56 -4.27 5.10
CA MET A 261 -13.95 -4.63 6.46
C MET A 261 -14.62 -5.99 6.57
N LEU A 262 -15.03 -6.59 5.45
CA LEU A 262 -15.75 -7.86 5.43
C LEU A 262 -14.84 -9.03 5.84
N SER A 263 -15.39 -9.99 6.58
CA SER A 263 -14.67 -11.17 7.08
C SER A 263 -15.61 -12.35 7.33
N GLY A 264 -15.07 -13.56 7.45
CA GLY A 264 -15.85 -14.75 7.79
C GLY A 264 -16.51 -15.40 6.57
N SER A 265 -17.56 -16.19 6.82
CA SER A 265 -18.29 -16.95 5.80
C SER A 265 -19.01 -16.04 4.79
N PRO A 266 -19.46 -16.55 3.62
CA PRO A 266 -20.29 -15.77 2.70
C PRO A 266 -21.51 -15.13 3.37
N ASP A 267 -22.20 -15.85 4.26
CA ASP A 267 -23.36 -15.35 5.00
C ASP A 267 -22.97 -14.26 6.00
N ASP A 268 -21.82 -14.40 6.68
CA ASP A 268 -21.29 -13.34 7.54
C ASP A 268 -21.02 -12.07 6.74
N ARG A 269 -20.33 -12.19 5.60
CA ARG A 269 -19.98 -11.04 4.75
C ARG A 269 -21.23 -10.35 4.20
N ALA A 270 -22.26 -11.11 3.82
CA ALA A 270 -23.54 -10.56 3.39
C ALA A 270 -24.23 -9.75 4.51
N ARG A 271 -24.30 -10.31 5.73
CA ARG A 271 -24.82 -9.60 6.91
C ARG A 271 -24.03 -8.32 7.20
N GLN A 272 -22.71 -8.43 7.27
CA GLN A 272 -21.80 -7.31 7.54
C GLN A 272 -21.94 -6.21 6.49
N LEU A 273 -22.07 -6.57 5.21
CA LEU A 273 -22.30 -5.62 4.12
C LEU A 273 -23.63 -4.88 4.29
N GLY A 274 -24.69 -5.57 4.73
CA GLY A 274 -25.97 -4.97 5.08
C GLY A 274 -25.83 -3.91 6.18
N VAL A 275 -25.12 -4.24 7.27
CA VAL A 275 -24.81 -3.32 8.37
C VAL A 275 -24.03 -2.09 7.88
N LEU A 276 -22.97 -2.32 7.10
CA LEU A 276 -22.13 -1.25 6.55
C LEU A 276 -22.94 -0.29 5.68
N ILE A 277 -23.72 -0.80 4.72
CA ILE A 277 -24.50 0.05 3.81
C ILE A 277 -25.57 0.83 4.58
N ALA A 278 -26.30 0.17 5.49
CA ALA A 278 -27.34 0.82 6.27
C ALA A 278 -26.80 1.95 7.14
N ALA A 279 -25.63 1.77 7.77
CA ALA A 279 -24.98 2.80 8.56
C ALA A 279 -24.37 3.92 7.70
N TYR A 280 -23.80 3.59 6.54
CA TYR A 280 -23.25 4.54 5.58
C TYR A 280 -24.33 5.50 5.05
N GLU A 281 -25.50 4.95 4.69
CA GLU A 281 -26.64 5.69 4.16
C GLU A 281 -27.24 6.70 5.14
N ARG A 282 -26.91 6.62 6.44
CA ARG A 282 -27.27 7.65 7.44
C ARG A 282 -26.62 9.01 7.15
N PHE A 283 -25.50 9.04 6.42
CA PHE A 283 -24.76 10.28 6.11
C PHE A 283 -24.63 10.57 4.62
N ARG A 284 -24.61 9.54 3.76
CA ARG A 284 -24.46 9.70 2.32
C ARG A 284 -25.19 8.58 1.56
N PRO A 285 -25.99 8.88 0.52
CA PRO A 285 -26.59 7.84 -0.32
C PRO A 285 -25.53 6.90 -0.90
N PHE A 286 -25.83 5.60 -0.90
CA PHE A 286 -24.99 4.56 -1.50
C PHE A 286 -25.57 4.12 -2.85
N ASP A 287 -24.76 4.13 -3.90
CA ASP A 287 -25.17 3.67 -5.22
C ASP A 287 -25.10 2.15 -5.26
N ARG A 288 -26.26 1.49 -5.25
CA ARG A 288 -26.38 0.04 -5.23
C ARG A 288 -25.73 -0.65 -6.44
N ARG A 289 -25.47 0.07 -7.53
CA ARG A 289 -24.71 -0.46 -8.68
C ARG A 289 -23.27 -0.80 -8.31
N GLU A 290 -22.69 -0.13 -7.32
CA GLU A 290 -21.33 -0.40 -6.85
C GLU A 290 -21.18 -1.81 -6.26
N LEU A 291 -22.28 -2.45 -5.81
CA LEU A 291 -22.25 -3.83 -5.31
C LEU A 291 -21.82 -4.84 -6.37
N THR A 292 -22.03 -4.51 -7.65
CA THR A 292 -21.59 -5.38 -8.75
C THR A 292 -20.07 -5.51 -8.80
N ALA A 293 -19.30 -4.58 -8.23
CA ALA A 293 -17.84 -4.64 -8.19
C ALA A 293 -17.29 -5.64 -7.15
N LEU A 294 -18.12 -6.14 -6.23
CA LEU A 294 -17.66 -7.07 -5.17
C LEU A 294 -17.14 -8.40 -5.71
N ASP A 295 -17.52 -8.81 -6.93
CA ASP A 295 -17.03 -10.02 -7.57
C ASP A 295 -15.59 -9.86 -8.14
N VAL A 296 -15.17 -8.63 -8.45
CA VAL A 296 -13.87 -8.33 -9.08
C VAL A 296 -12.86 -7.69 -8.13
N LEU A 297 -13.29 -6.91 -7.13
CA LEU A 297 -12.38 -6.16 -6.25
C LEU A 297 -11.36 -7.03 -5.49
N PRO A 298 -11.73 -8.21 -4.94
CA PRO A 298 -10.76 -9.10 -4.31
C PRO A 298 -9.69 -9.59 -5.30
N ALA A 299 -10.10 -9.97 -6.51
CA ALA A 299 -9.18 -10.42 -7.55
C ALA A 299 -8.25 -9.29 -8.03
N MET A 300 -8.78 -8.08 -8.20
CA MET A 300 -8.00 -6.87 -8.48
C MET A 300 -6.95 -6.64 -7.40
N ARG A 301 -7.33 -6.71 -6.11
CA ARG A 301 -6.40 -6.52 -4.99
C ARG A 301 -5.31 -7.58 -4.98
N ARG A 302 -5.66 -8.85 -5.20
CA ARG A 302 -4.72 -9.98 -5.26
C ARG A 302 -3.67 -9.81 -6.36
N ILE A 303 -4.10 -9.53 -7.59
CA ILE A 303 -3.18 -9.33 -8.72
C ILE A 303 -2.32 -8.08 -8.50
N HIS A 304 -2.91 -6.99 -8.00
CA HIS A 304 -2.16 -5.78 -7.67
C HIS A 304 -1.06 -6.06 -6.66
N TYR A 305 -1.37 -6.83 -5.61
CA TYR A 305 -0.46 -7.21 -4.54
C TYR A 305 0.71 -8.07 -5.05
N ALA A 306 0.42 -9.09 -5.86
CA ALA A 306 1.48 -9.90 -6.47
C ALA A 306 2.44 -9.03 -7.31
N GLY A 307 1.90 -8.13 -8.14
CA GLY A 307 2.73 -7.18 -8.89
C GLY A 307 3.46 -6.16 -8.01
N TRP A 308 2.88 -5.78 -6.86
CA TRP A 308 3.49 -4.90 -5.87
C TRP A 308 4.72 -5.54 -5.23
N ILE A 309 4.66 -6.82 -4.86
CA ILE A 309 5.80 -7.62 -4.39
C ILE A 309 6.86 -7.70 -5.48
N ALA A 310 6.47 -8.07 -6.70
CA ALA A 310 7.41 -8.25 -7.81
C ALA A 310 8.20 -6.98 -8.15
N ARG A 311 7.55 -5.80 -8.11
CA ARG A 311 8.24 -4.50 -8.30
C ARG A 311 9.36 -4.27 -7.28
N ARG A 312 9.23 -4.85 -6.09
CA ARG A 312 10.11 -4.61 -4.94
C ARG A 312 11.00 -5.80 -4.60
N TRP A 313 10.98 -6.86 -5.41
CA TRP A 313 11.74 -8.08 -5.15
C TRP A 313 13.26 -7.88 -5.02
N HIS A 314 13.80 -6.77 -5.55
CA HIS A 314 15.20 -6.39 -5.41
C HIS A 314 15.56 -5.87 -4.00
N ASP A 315 14.58 -5.42 -3.21
CA ASP A 315 14.73 -5.00 -1.82
C ASP A 315 14.84 -6.25 -0.94
N PRO A 316 15.96 -6.47 -0.22
CA PRO A 316 16.18 -7.71 0.55
C PRO A 316 15.12 -8.01 1.62
N LEU A 317 14.32 -7.02 2.03
CA LEU A 317 13.19 -7.24 2.92
C LEU A 317 12.13 -8.12 2.27
N PHE A 318 11.86 -7.94 0.97
CA PHE A 318 10.75 -8.60 0.28
C PHE A 318 10.96 -10.12 0.13
N PRO A 319 12.11 -10.63 -0.36
CA PRO A 319 12.36 -12.07 -0.38
C PRO A 319 12.41 -12.73 1.01
N ARG A 320 12.69 -11.94 2.07
CA ARG A 320 12.70 -12.45 3.45
C ARG A 320 11.28 -12.54 4.03
N THR A 321 10.42 -11.59 3.70
CA THR A 321 9.03 -11.54 4.18
C THR A 321 8.12 -12.46 3.38
N TRP A 322 8.35 -12.60 2.06
CA TRP A 322 7.54 -13.43 1.17
C TRP A 322 8.39 -14.49 0.45
N PRO A 323 9.05 -15.40 1.17
CA PRO A 323 9.95 -16.39 0.56
C PRO A 323 9.25 -17.27 -0.48
N ASP A 324 7.97 -17.59 -0.27
CA ASP A 324 7.19 -18.47 -1.16
C ASP A 324 7.03 -17.91 -2.57
N TYR A 325 7.11 -16.59 -2.77
CA TYR A 325 7.07 -15.97 -4.12
C TYR A 325 8.28 -16.36 -4.99
N ALA A 326 9.35 -16.89 -4.38
CA ALA A 326 10.48 -17.46 -5.11
C ALA A 326 10.20 -18.88 -5.62
N GLU A 327 9.20 -19.56 -5.07
CA GLU A 327 8.96 -20.99 -5.29
C GLU A 327 8.02 -21.22 -6.48
N PRO A 328 8.38 -22.09 -7.45
CA PRO A 328 7.50 -22.41 -8.57
C PRO A 328 6.14 -22.99 -8.16
N ALA A 329 6.06 -23.68 -7.01
CA ALA A 329 4.84 -24.26 -6.49
C ALA A 329 3.79 -23.20 -6.13
N PHE A 330 4.22 -22.10 -5.51
CA PHE A 330 3.37 -20.95 -5.23
C PHE A 330 2.72 -20.42 -6.50
N TRP A 331 3.51 -20.20 -7.56
CA TRP A 331 2.99 -19.69 -8.83
C TRP A 331 2.04 -20.66 -9.54
N ALA A 332 2.25 -21.97 -9.40
CA ALA A 332 1.33 -22.96 -9.95
C ALA A 332 -0.05 -22.89 -9.27
N GLN A 333 -0.06 -22.72 -7.94
CA GLN A 333 -1.28 -22.53 -7.16
C GLN A 333 -1.95 -21.18 -7.50
N GLU A 334 -1.20 -20.08 -7.45
CA GLU A 334 -1.66 -18.73 -7.77
C GLU A 334 -2.33 -18.67 -9.16
N VAL A 335 -1.71 -19.27 -10.18
CA VAL A 335 -2.32 -19.34 -11.53
C VAL A 335 -3.62 -20.14 -11.51
N GLY A 336 -3.66 -21.27 -10.80
CA GLY A 336 -4.87 -22.08 -10.67
C GLY A 336 -6.03 -21.31 -10.04
N GLU A 337 -5.74 -20.51 -9.01
CA GLU A 337 -6.71 -19.66 -8.32
C GLU A 337 -7.20 -18.51 -9.22
N ILE A 338 -6.30 -17.80 -9.89
CA ILE A 338 -6.66 -16.72 -10.83
C ILE A 338 -7.50 -17.26 -12.00
N GLU A 339 -7.17 -18.45 -12.54
CA GLU A 339 -7.99 -19.11 -13.56
C GLU A 339 -9.37 -19.53 -13.03
N ALA A 340 -9.47 -19.99 -11.78
CA ALA A 340 -10.75 -20.34 -11.16
C ALA A 340 -11.65 -19.11 -11.02
N ILE A 341 -11.10 -17.99 -10.53
CA ILE A 341 -11.79 -16.70 -10.46
C ILE A 341 -12.26 -16.27 -11.85
N ALA A 342 -11.38 -16.31 -12.86
CA ALA A 342 -11.72 -15.93 -14.22
C ALA A 342 -12.89 -16.77 -14.79
N ARG A 343 -12.90 -18.10 -14.55
CA ARG A 343 -13.99 -18.98 -14.98
C ARG A 343 -15.32 -18.68 -14.29
N ALA A 344 -15.29 -18.28 -13.02
CA ALA A 344 -16.48 -17.94 -12.25
C ALA A 344 -17.07 -16.57 -12.62
N LEU A 345 -16.27 -15.67 -13.22
CA LEU A 345 -16.71 -14.32 -13.57
C LEU A 345 -17.40 -14.24 -14.94
N PRO A 346 -18.71 -13.93 -14.99
CA PRO A 346 -19.38 -13.62 -16.24
C PRO A 346 -18.93 -12.24 -16.77
N LEU A 347 -18.64 -12.15 -18.06
CA LEU A 347 -18.21 -10.90 -18.70
C LEU A 347 -19.24 -9.75 -18.55
N ARG A 348 -20.54 -10.06 -18.42
CA ARG A 348 -21.58 -9.09 -18.09
C ARG A 348 -22.01 -9.24 -16.63
N PRO A 349 -22.22 -8.13 -15.90
CA PRO A 349 -22.66 -8.19 -14.52
C PRO A 349 -24.07 -8.79 -14.46
N ARG A 350 -24.30 -9.70 -13.51
CA ARG A 350 -25.66 -10.11 -13.17
C ARG A 350 -26.39 -8.90 -12.58
N ALA A 351 -27.63 -8.69 -12.98
CA ALA A 351 -28.44 -7.62 -12.38
C ALA A 351 -28.58 -7.90 -10.87
N PRO A 352 -28.43 -6.89 -9.99
CA PRO A 352 -28.73 -7.08 -8.58
C PRO A 352 -30.19 -7.51 -8.44
N GLN A 353 -30.44 -8.64 -7.76
CA GLN A 353 -31.79 -9.10 -7.50
C GLN A 353 -32.43 -8.12 -6.49
N ALA A 354 -33.59 -7.56 -6.85
CA ALA A 354 -34.35 -6.72 -5.94
C ALA A 354 -34.94 -7.59 -4.83
N VAL A 355 -34.59 -7.30 -3.58
CA VAL A 355 -35.21 -7.93 -2.40
C VAL A 355 -36.54 -7.21 -2.15
N GLY A 356 -37.62 -7.97 -2.01
CA GLY A 356 -38.98 -7.45 -1.81
C GLY A 356 -39.10 -6.56 -0.56
N GLU A 357 -39.98 -5.57 -0.65
CA GLU A 357 -40.36 -4.70 0.45
C GLU A 357 -41.03 -5.50 1.57
N GLU A 358 -40.27 -6.05 2.51
CA GLU A 358 -40.72 -6.37 3.86
C GLU A 358 -39.48 -6.61 4.74
N GLY A 359 -39.44 -6.00 5.91
CA GLY A 359 -38.26 -5.88 6.76
C GLY A 359 -37.72 -7.22 7.27
N ASP A 360 -36.78 -7.79 6.53
CA ASP A 360 -35.62 -8.53 7.02
C ASP A 360 -34.64 -8.66 5.84
N ALA A 361 -33.52 -7.95 5.90
CA ALA A 361 -32.56 -7.89 4.80
C ALA A 361 -31.68 -9.15 4.77
N ASP A 362 -32.24 -10.26 4.28
CA ASP A 362 -31.45 -11.45 3.92
C ASP A 362 -30.84 -11.24 2.52
N PHE A 363 -29.61 -10.74 2.48
CA PHE A 363 -28.93 -10.40 1.23
C PHE A 363 -28.22 -11.63 0.64
N ARG A 364 -28.89 -12.37 -0.24
CA ARG A 364 -28.22 -13.42 -1.03
C ARG A 364 -27.66 -12.83 -2.32
N VAL A 365 -26.33 -12.71 -2.38
CA VAL A 365 -25.63 -12.67 -3.66
C VAL A 365 -25.65 -14.10 -4.20
N ASP A 366 -26.27 -14.32 -5.36
CA ASP A 366 -26.17 -15.60 -6.09
C ASP A 366 -24.74 -15.77 -6.61
N HIS A 367 -23.86 -16.25 -5.72
CA HIS A 367 -22.55 -16.79 -6.04
C HIS A 367 -22.79 -18.11 -6.77
N GLY A 368 -22.88 -18.05 -8.10
CA GLY A 368 -22.91 -19.27 -8.92
C GLY A 368 -21.73 -20.17 -8.53
N ASP A 369 -22.05 -21.44 -8.22
CA ASP A 369 -21.17 -22.53 -7.77
C ASP A 369 -19.98 -22.14 -6.86
N ASP A 370 -20.11 -22.55 -5.59
CA ASP A 370 -19.10 -22.65 -4.53
C ASP A 370 -17.65 -22.77 -5.02
N THR A 371 -17.02 -21.63 -5.27
CA THR A 371 -15.60 -21.55 -5.65
C THR A 371 -14.82 -20.54 -4.81
N TRP A 372 -15.31 -20.23 -3.60
CA TRP A 372 -14.44 -19.79 -2.51
C TRP A 372 -13.67 -21.02 -1.98
N SER A 373 -12.76 -21.58 -2.79
CA SER A 373 -11.95 -22.72 -2.38
C SER A 373 -10.90 -22.27 -1.36
N GLU A 374 -10.98 -22.85 -0.16
CA GLU A 374 -10.15 -22.64 1.03
C GLU A 374 -10.23 -21.23 1.65
N GLU A 375 -10.23 -21.18 2.99
CA GLU A 375 -10.39 -19.96 3.80
C GLU A 375 -9.26 -18.96 3.54
N LEU A 376 -9.38 -18.14 2.49
CA LEU A 376 -8.56 -16.95 2.32
C LEU A 376 -8.93 -15.97 3.44
N THR A 377 -8.03 -15.82 4.41
CA THR A 377 -8.21 -14.96 5.58
C THR A 377 -7.92 -13.51 5.21
N GLN A 378 -8.36 -12.54 6.03
CA GLN A 378 -7.95 -11.14 5.84
C GLN A 378 -6.42 -10.96 5.75
N LYS A 379 -5.62 -11.86 6.35
CA LYS A 379 -4.15 -11.82 6.24
C LYS A 379 -3.64 -11.99 4.80
N ASP A 380 -4.37 -12.70 3.95
CA ASP A 380 -4.00 -12.93 2.56
C ASP A 380 -4.20 -11.68 1.68
N TYR A 381 -5.01 -10.73 2.15
CA TYR A 381 -5.33 -9.46 1.46
C TYR A 381 -4.74 -8.22 2.15
N PHE A 382 -4.38 -8.30 3.43
CA PHE A 382 -3.93 -7.18 4.24
C PHE A 382 -2.60 -7.53 4.92
N TRP A 383 -1.53 -7.11 4.26
CA TRP A 383 -0.13 -7.42 4.59
C TRP A 383 0.47 -6.57 5.70
N ASP A 384 -0.26 -5.56 6.17
CA ASP A 384 0.10 -4.66 7.25
C ASP A 384 -0.61 -5.01 8.58
N LEU A 385 -1.37 -6.13 8.61
CA LEU A 385 -2.05 -6.64 9.81
C LEU A 385 -1.16 -7.43 10.77
N GLU A 386 0.17 -7.46 10.59
CA GLU A 386 1.11 -8.12 11.51
C GLU A 386 2.10 -7.16 12.18
#